data_AF-A0A7D4Y4N1-F1
#
_entry.id   AF-A0A7D4Y4N1-F1
#
_cell.length_a   1.000
_cell.length_b   1.000
_cell.length_c   1.000
_cell.angle_alpha   90.00
_cell.angle_beta   90.00
_cell.angle_gamma   90.00
#
_symmetry.space_group_name_H-M   'P 1'
#
loop_
_entity.id
_entity.type
_entity.pdbx_description
1 polymer ?
#
loop_
_entity_poly.entity_id
_entity_poly.type
_entity_poly.pdbx_seq_one_letter_code
_entity_poly.pdbx_strand_id
1 'polypeptide(L)'
;MELNAIESYNDIASHDLQHSTTEHIVSLLNTGLDGIVHVPRWLTEEEDVPTVGPDDNLVVGDIADHSEKSIRITTANDNEHYLPKSQVTVFVRGSERIDSPQQGLTDYGGEQR
;
A
#
# COMPACT_ATOMS: atom_id res chain seq x y z
N MET A 1 10.91 11.89 -7.09
CA MET A 1 10.11 10.95 -6.29
C MET A 1 11.00 9.78 -5.99
N GLU A 2 11.09 9.40 -4.73
CA GLU A 2 11.65 8.11 -4.35
C GLU A 2 10.54 7.07 -4.46
N LEU A 3 10.68 6.16 -5.43
CA LEU A 3 9.85 4.97 -5.49
C LEU A 3 10.39 4.02 -4.43
N ASN A 4 9.59 3.71 -3.41
CA ASN A 4 10.00 2.74 -2.40
C ASN A 4 9.77 1.36 -2.99
N ALA A 5 10.85 0.80 -3.55
CA ALA A 5 10.87 -0.56 -4.04
C ALA A 5 10.84 -1.52 -2.84
N ILE A 6 9.70 -2.14 -2.62
CA ILE A 6 9.50 -3.01 -1.47
C ILE A 6 10.03 -4.39 -1.81
N GLU A 7 11.19 -4.70 -1.26
CA GLU A 7 11.81 -6.02 -1.35
C GLU A 7 11.43 -6.93 -0.17
N SER A 8 10.96 -6.35 0.95
CA SER A 8 10.70 -7.08 2.21
C SER A 8 9.72 -6.32 3.09
N TYR A 9 9.03 -7.04 3.99
CA TYR A 9 8.07 -6.45 4.95
C TYR A 9 8.65 -5.29 5.76
N ASN A 10 9.92 -5.39 6.15
CA ASN A 10 10.60 -4.39 6.99
C ASN A 10 10.72 -3.02 6.30
N ASP A 11 10.68 -2.98 4.97
CA ASP A 11 10.75 -1.75 4.19
C ASP A 11 9.47 -0.91 4.36
N ILE A 12 8.31 -1.59 4.41
CA ILE A 12 7.02 -0.96 4.71
C ILE A 12 6.92 -0.61 6.20
N ALA A 13 7.36 -1.51 7.09
CA ALA A 13 7.32 -1.28 8.53
C ALA A 13 8.15 -0.06 8.97
N SER A 14 9.14 0.36 8.19
CA SER A 14 9.92 1.56 8.45
C SER A 14 9.14 2.87 8.24
N HIS A 15 7.94 2.84 7.64
CA HIS A 15 7.15 4.01 7.26
C HIS A 15 6.16 4.50 8.33
N ASP A 16 6.30 4.09 9.60
CA ASP A 16 5.40 4.45 10.72
C ASP A 16 3.91 4.16 10.44
N LEU A 17 3.64 3.13 9.63
CA LEU A 17 2.28 2.69 9.31
C LEU A 17 1.75 1.76 10.40
N GLN A 18 0.43 1.69 10.54
CA GLN A 18 -0.20 0.69 11.40
C GLN A 18 0.15 -0.73 10.91
N HIS A 19 0.28 -1.67 11.84
CA HIS A 19 0.60 -3.06 11.52
C HIS A 19 -0.42 -3.67 10.56
N SER A 20 -1.72 -3.43 10.79
CA SER A 20 -2.80 -3.89 9.92
C SER A 20 -2.67 -3.37 8.49
N THR A 21 -2.35 -2.09 8.32
CA THR A 21 -2.12 -1.46 7.00
C THR A 21 -0.89 -2.05 6.32
N THR A 22 0.18 -2.31 7.08
CA THR A 22 1.40 -2.95 6.57
C THR A 22 1.12 -4.36 6.03
N GLU A 23 0.39 -5.17 6.79
CA GLU A 23 -0.03 -6.51 6.36
C GLU A 23 -0.93 -6.46 5.13
N HIS A 24 -1.84 -5.48 5.06
CA HIS A 24 -2.72 -5.30 3.92
C HIS A 24 -1.95 -4.92 2.65
N ILE A 25 -0.98 -3.99 2.73
CA ILE A 25 -0.08 -3.64 1.62
C ILE A 25 0.65 -4.88 1.09
N VAL A 26 1.22 -5.70 1.99
CA VAL A 26 1.96 -6.91 1.60
C VAL A 26 1.05 -7.92 0.91
N SER A 27 -0.17 -8.11 1.42
CA SER A 27 -1.16 -9.00 0.81
C SER A 27 -1.53 -8.54 -0.61
N LEU A 28 -1.74 -7.24 -0.80
CA LEU A 28 -2.08 -6.64 -2.08
C LEU A 28 -0.92 -6.75 -3.09
N LEU A 29 0.32 -6.45 -2.68
CA LEU A 29 1.50 -6.61 -3.55
C LEU A 29 1.72 -8.07 -3.96
N ASN A 30 1.48 -9.04 -3.05
CA ASN A 30 1.58 -10.47 -3.36
C ASN A 30 0.45 -10.97 -4.30
N THR A 31 -0.68 -10.26 -4.36
CA THR A 31 -1.80 -10.58 -5.27
C THR A 31 -1.45 -10.26 -6.74
N GLY A 32 -0.32 -9.60 -6.98
CA GLY A 32 0.15 -9.24 -8.32
C GLY A 32 -0.19 -7.81 -8.72
N LEU A 33 -0.53 -6.96 -7.75
CA LEU A 33 -0.70 -5.53 -7.98
C LEU A 33 0.68 -4.86 -8.05
N ASP A 34 0.94 -4.14 -9.14
CA ASP A 34 2.25 -3.52 -9.41
C ASP A 34 2.57 -2.32 -8.51
N GLY A 35 1.55 -1.57 -8.07
CA GLY A 35 1.71 -0.33 -7.32
C GLY A 35 0.60 -0.07 -6.30
N ILE A 36 1.00 0.36 -5.11
CA ILE A 36 0.12 0.78 -4.02
C ILE A 36 0.55 2.16 -3.56
N VAL A 37 -0.41 3.06 -3.35
CA VAL A 37 -0.15 4.41 -2.84
C VAL A 37 -0.90 4.59 -1.55
N HIS A 38 -0.16 4.92 -0.49
CA HIS A 38 -0.76 5.38 0.75
C HIS A 38 -1.02 6.88 0.65
N VAL A 39 -2.29 7.24 0.77
CA VAL A 39 -2.81 8.59 0.62
C VAL A 39 -3.33 9.04 1.98
N PRO A 40 -3.01 10.25 2.47
CA PRO A 40 -3.58 10.72 3.71
C PRO A 40 -5.12 10.81 3.63
N ARG A 41 -5.81 10.49 4.72
CA ARG A 41 -7.28 10.50 4.80
C ARG A 41 -7.92 11.79 4.26
N TRP A 42 -7.38 12.94 4.65
CA TRP A 42 -7.88 14.25 4.20
C TRP A 42 -7.85 14.37 2.67
N LEU A 43 -6.82 13.82 2.02
CA LEU A 43 -6.66 13.88 0.58
C LEU A 43 -7.57 12.87 -0.13
N THR A 44 -7.81 11.69 0.47
CA THR A 44 -8.80 10.74 -0.06
C THR A 44 -10.23 11.29 0.02
N GLU A 45 -10.54 12.07 1.06
CA GLU A 45 -11.84 12.71 1.25
C GLU A 45 -12.04 13.91 0.29
N GLU A 46 -10.98 14.67 -0.03
CA GLU A 46 -11.07 15.79 -0.96
C GLU A 46 -11.13 15.34 -2.44
N GLU A 47 -10.35 14.33 -2.82
CA GLU A 47 -10.21 13.90 -4.22
C GLU A 47 -11.12 12.72 -4.60
N ASP A 48 -11.97 12.25 -3.66
CA ASP A 48 -12.90 11.12 -3.82
C ASP A 48 -12.24 9.86 -4.43
N VAL A 49 -11.03 9.54 -3.95
CA VAL A 49 -10.22 8.45 -4.51
C VAL A 49 -10.66 7.12 -3.89
N PRO A 50 -10.96 6.08 -4.69
CA PRO A 50 -11.39 4.80 -4.16
C PRO A 50 -10.24 4.10 -3.44
N THR A 51 -10.40 3.85 -2.13
CA THR A 51 -9.42 3.15 -1.31
C THR A 51 -9.74 1.65 -1.17
N VAL A 52 -8.70 0.84 -1.04
CA VAL A 52 -8.81 -0.60 -0.77
C VAL A 52 -8.97 -0.79 0.73
N GLY A 53 -10.21 -0.61 1.18
CA GLY A 53 -10.60 -0.69 2.58
C GLY A 53 -11.02 0.67 3.16
N PRO A 54 -11.95 0.68 4.13
CA PRO A 54 -12.51 1.90 4.71
C PRO A 54 -11.55 2.67 5.62
N ASP A 55 -10.49 2.04 6.14
CA ASP A 55 -9.61 2.63 7.17
C ASP A 55 -8.12 2.71 6.76
N ASP A 56 -7.72 2.05 5.67
CA ASP A 56 -6.30 1.92 5.32
C ASP A 56 -5.77 3.09 4.47
N ASN A 57 -6.64 3.90 3.88
CA ASN A 57 -6.30 4.98 2.95
C ASN A 57 -5.29 4.56 1.85
N LEU A 58 -5.39 3.31 1.41
CA LEU A 58 -4.55 2.73 0.37
C LEU A 58 -5.27 2.79 -0.96
N VAL A 59 -4.59 3.26 -1.99
CA VAL A 59 -5.09 3.30 -3.36
C VAL A 59 -4.24 2.36 -4.20
N VAL A 60 -4.89 1.50 -4.97
CA VAL A 60 -4.24 0.50 -5.82
C VAL A 60 -4.50 0.84 -7.28
N GLY A 61 -3.45 0.80 -8.09
CA GLY A 61 -3.56 1.04 -9.52
C GLY A 61 -2.21 1.06 -10.22
N ASP A 62 -2.26 1.33 -11.53
CA ASP A 62 -1.07 1.63 -12.32
C ASP A 62 -0.56 3.03 -11.96
N ILE A 63 0.71 3.12 -11.55
CA ILE A 63 1.30 4.37 -11.07
C ILE A 63 2.23 4.90 -12.16
N ALA A 64 1.89 6.07 -12.69
CA ALA A 64 2.67 6.75 -13.71
C ALA A 64 3.14 8.13 -13.24
N ASP A 65 4.33 8.52 -13.66
CA ASP A 65 4.80 9.88 -13.50
C ASP A 65 3.99 10.81 -14.44
N HIS A 66 3.26 11.77 -13.87
CA HIS A 66 2.48 12.73 -14.65
C HIS A 66 3.22 14.06 -14.81
N SER A 67 3.82 14.54 -13.73
CA SER A 67 4.53 15.83 -13.68
C SER A 67 5.53 15.85 -12.55
N GLU A 68 6.42 16.83 -12.53
CA GLU A 68 7.44 16.98 -11.48
C GLU A 68 6.85 16.95 -10.05
N LYS A 69 5.60 17.41 -9.88
CA LYS A 69 4.92 17.53 -8.58
C LYS A 69 3.80 16.52 -8.33
N SER A 70 3.37 15.76 -9.34
CA SER A 70 2.21 14.87 -9.22
C SER A 70 2.41 13.53 -9.91
N ILE A 71 1.75 12.51 -9.36
CA ILE A 71 1.56 11.22 -10.01
C ILE A 71 0.18 11.09 -10.57
N ARG A 72 0.08 10.22 -11.58
CA ARG A 72 -1.19 9.68 -12.02
C ARG A 72 -1.30 8.25 -11.50
N ILE A 73 -2.45 7.93 -10.92
CA ILE A 73 -2.84 6.57 -10.59
C ILE A 73 -4.04 6.19 -11.43
N THR A 74 -3.95 5.08 -12.16
CA THR A 74 -5.07 4.51 -12.89
C THR A 74 -5.61 3.30 -12.13
N THR A 75 -6.81 3.45 -11.59
CA THR A 75 -7.48 2.39 -10.80
C THR A 75 -8.06 1.30 -11.71
N ALA A 76 -8.46 0.16 -11.13
CA ALA A 76 -9.03 -0.96 -11.88
C ALA A 76 -10.32 -0.63 -12.68
N ASN A 77 -11.00 0.47 -12.32
CA ASN A 77 -12.18 0.97 -13.04
C ASN A 77 -11.82 1.95 -14.16
N ASP A 78 -10.53 2.03 -14.56
CA ASP A 78 -9.99 2.99 -15.54
C ASP A 78 -10.12 4.46 -15.11
N ASN A 79 -10.40 4.73 -13.82
CA ASN A 79 -10.42 6.10 -13.29
C ASN A 79 -8.98 6.55 -13.00
N GLU A 80 -8.63 7.72 -13.53
CA GLU A 80 -7.35 8.38 -13.32
C GLU A 80 -7.44 9.40 -12.19
N HIS A 81 -6.55 9.31 -11.21
CA HIS A 81 -6.44 10.26 -10.10
C HIS A 81 -5.05 10.90 -10.10
N TYR A 82 -4.99 12.19 -9.80
CA TYR A 82 -3.76 12.97 -9.85
C TYR A 82 -3.34 13.40 -8.46
N LEU A 83 -2.36 12.71 -7.87
CA LEU A 83 -1.98 12.95 -6.48
C LEU A 83 -0.65 13.69 -6.36
N PRO A 84 -0.52 14.65 -5.43
CA PRO A 84 0.72 15.37 -5.20
C PRO A 84 1.78 14.47 -4.55
N LYS A 85 2.94 14.37 -5.20
CA LYS A 85 4.09 13.53 -4.78
C LYS A 85 4.60 13.85 -3.38
N SER A 86 4.42 15.08 -2.91
CA SER A 86 4.88 15.52 -1.59
C SER A 86 3.96 15.09 -0.44
N GLN A 87 2.76 14.57 -0.75
CA GLN A 87 1.75 14.20 0.24
C GLN A 87 1.43 12.71 0.25
N VAL A 88 1.93 11.94 -0.73
CA VAL A 88 1.63 10.52 -0.87
C VAL A 88 2.88 9.68 -0.80
N THR A 89 2.73 8.46 -0.29
CA THR A 89 3.82 7.47 -0.26
C THR A 89 3.51 6.38 -1.26
N VAL A 90 4.43 6.17 -2.21
CA VAL A 90 4.29 5.16 -3.25
C VAL A 90 5.10 3.92 -2.87
N PHE A 91 4.43 2.78 -2.88
CA PHE A 91 4.98 1.45 -2.67
C PHE A 91 4.88 0.67 -3.98
N VAL A 92 6.03 0.31 -4.55
CA VAL A 92 6.08 -0.53 -5.75
C VAL A 92 6.73 -1.85 -5.40
N ARG A 93 6.30 -2.92 -6.07
CA ARG A 93 6.86 -4.24 -5.86
C ARG A 93 8.31 -4.28 -6.37
N GLY A 94 9.27 -4.48 -5.46
CA GLY A 94 10.68 -4.68 -5.80
C GLY A 94 11.04 -6.16 -6.03
N SER A 95 10.41 -7.06 -5.27
CA SER A 95 10.68 -8.51 -5.29
C SER A 95 9.50 -9.35 -5.78
N GLU A 96 9.79 -10.52 -6.37
CA GLU A 96 8.77 -11.49 -6.82
C GLU A 96 7.94 -12.06 -5.66
N ARG A 97 8.38 -11.93 -4.41
CA ARG A 97 7.55 -12.22 -3.24
C ARG A 97 8.03 -11.39 -2.07
N ILE A 98 7.09 -10.78 -1.36
CA ILE A 98 7.39 -10.07 -0.11
C ILE A 98 7.01 -11.02 1.02
N ASP A 99 8.03 -11.60 1.67
CA ASP A 99 7.82 -12.40 2.88
C ASP A 99 7.38 -11.46 4.01
N SER A 100 6.10 -11.53 4.38
CA SER A 100 5.65 -11.08 5.69
C SER A 100 6.23 -12.03 6.74
N PRO A 101 6.62 -11.53 7.94
CA PRO A 101 6.81 -12.42 9.05
C PRO A 101 5.50 -13.18 9.20
N GLN A 102 5.52 -14.49 8.92
CA GLN A 102 4.38 -15.34 9.25
C GLN A 102 4.16 -15.14 10.74
N GLN A 103 3.11 -14.41 11.12
CA GLN A 103 2.60 -14.54 12.48
C GLN A 103 2.26 -16.02 12.59
N GLY A 104 3.13 -16.74 13.28
CA GLY A 104 2.95 -18.14 13.55
C GLY A 104 1.53 -18.28 14.06
N LEU A 105 0.77 -19.15 13.41
CA LEU A 105 -0.47 -19.69 13.94
C LEU A 105 -0.10 -20.49 15.20
N THR A 106 0.29 -19.80 16.27
CA THR A 106 0.79 -20.35 17.52
C THR A 106 0.23 -19.46 18.61
N ASP A 107 -1.09 -19.56 18.83
CA ASP A 107 -1.66 -19.76 20.16
C ASP A 107 -3.19 -20.01 20.08
N TYR A 108 -3.61 -21.17 19.57
CA TYR A 108 -4.94 -21.73 19.88
C TYR A 108 -4.83 -23.25 19.88
N GLY A 109 -4.09 -23.79 20.84
CA GLY A 109 -3.95 -25.23 21.00
C GLY A 109 -3.08 -25.59 22.20
N GLY A 110 -3.65 -25.59 23.40
CA GLY A 110 -2.90 -26.00 24.58
C GLY A 110 -3.66 -25.97 25.90
N GLU A 111 -4.74 -26.76 26.00
CA GLU A 111 -5.07 -27.57 27.19
C GLU A 111 -4.97 -26.91 28.59
N GLN A 112 -6.09 -26.37 29.10
CA GLN A 112 -6.28 -26.29 30.56
C GLN A 112 -7.13 -27.46 31.02
N ARG A 113 -6.51 -28.29 31.85
CA ARG A 113 -7.07 -29.42 32.58
C ARG A 113 -8.06 -28.98 33.65
#